data_AF-A0A5S9QFE7-F1
#
_entry.id   AF-A0A5S9QFE7-F1
#
_cell.length_a   1.000
_cell.length_b   1.000
_cell.length_c   1.000
_cell.angle_alpha   90.00
_cell.angle_beta   90.00
_cell.angle_gamma   90.00
#
_symmetry.space_group_name_H-M   'P 1'
#
loop_
_entity.id
_entity.type
_entity.pdbx_description
1 polymer ?
#
loop_
_entity_poly.entity_id
_entity_poly.type
_entity_poly.pdbx_seq_one_letter_code
_entity_poly.pdbx_strand_id
1 'polypeptide(L)'
;MRRTLPFFAALTLASATGYGMSHPPQELDTEIVFTNSTPDTLSVTISGDAGHEQKVTTIAPLATATLANIERVEGISATLNIELSSDNYSIELTQETQGIDLAFGLEAGDLSVSPQSNADIQRFEAELAGRSNQLGFNADQLGAGGKLTYVLQQADGKPDLGPANAFQVLSYNVWATTIFGSKKVDTRLQEMPPAMAGYDALVLTEMFDTIPVNKLLGQLRDEYAYQTGEIFKLGKILPSGTRIVSRWPIVSEQHLKYADCDGIQCAATRGVIYAKINKQGNIYHLFATHTQSSDDTPNRDARLAQLEEMGDFILAMNLPADEPVIMAGDFNINKIGLPADRDLMESLLRATEPENQGHNLSFDSNTNAWAEKPYLEYLDYTLTGNDGAQSASGYQEIFAPRSLIDALWGIWDLSDHYAARGVFTYGSEPSPLRPEFPYFGDVVHFRTNDGHFMRAMNGGGSFVSAGSSQIGTWESFILQPAANGKVAIQARDGHYVRLDSYLLGTLKAEAHEISASATFELVELGNGSVALKADNGKYLRADFGGGAGLSAGSKSVGDNQTFVILRP
;
A
#
# COMPACT_ATOMS: atom_id res chain seq x y z
N MET A 1 -64.91 57.15 -51.02
CA MET A 1 -64.61 56.33 -49.82
C MET A 1 -65.55 55.12 -49.83
N ARG A 2 -64.98 53.90 -49.82
CA ARG A 2 -65.46 52.65 -49.17
C ARG A 2 -66.99 52.43 -49.11
N ARG A 3 -67.61 51.35 -49.63
CA ARG A 3 -67.27 49.93 -49.49
C ARG A 3 -68.12 49.09 -50.47
N THR A 4 -67.49 48.13 -51.12
CA THR A 4 -68.09 47.03 -51.89
C THR A 4 -68.41 45.85 -50.96
N LEU A 5 -69.58 45.22 -51.14
CA LEU A 5 -69.91 43.88 -50.63
C LEU A 5 -69.60 42.82 -51.71
N PRO A 6 -69.06 41.66 -51.32
CA PRO A 6 -69.37 40.40 -52.02
C PRO A 6 -69.94 39.35 -51.04
N PHE A 7 -71.08 38.74 -51.38
CA PHE A 7 -71.19 37.42 -52.02
C PHE A 7 -70.76 36.24 -51.13
N PHE A 8 -71.76 35.51 -50.64
CA PHE A 8 -71.63 34.22 -49.98
C PHE A 8 -71.27 33.14 -51.02
N ALA A 9 -70.21 32.37 -50.76
CA ALA A 9 -69.94 31.10 -51.41
C ALA A 9 -69.78 30.03 -50.31
N ALA A 10 -70.60 28.99 -50.39
CA ALA A 10 -70.58 27.84 -49.50
C ALA A 10 -69.30 27.02 -49.73
N LEU A 11 -68.58 26.72 -48.66
CA LEU A 11 -67.43 25.82 -48.67
C LEU A 11 -67.85 24.50 -48.00
N THR A 12 -67.83 23.43 -48.79
CA THR A 12 -68.05 22.04 -48.39
C THR A 12 -66.93 21.58 -47.44
N LEU A 13 -67.29 21.05 -46.26
CA LEU A 13 -66.36 20.34 -45.39
C LEU A 13 -65.97 19.01 -46.05
N ALA A 14 -64.73 18.90 -46.50
CA ALA A 14 -64.09 17.61 -46.72
C ALA A 14 -63.52 17.13 -45.38
N SER A 15 -64.04 16.00 -44.88
CA SER A 15 -63.48 15.27 -43.75
C SER A 15 -62.09 14.74 -44.12
N ALA A 16 -61.04 15.36 -43.59
CA ALA A 16 -59.70 14.83 -43.65
C ALA A 16 -59.61 13.61 -42.73
N THR A 17 -59.58 12.41 -43.30
CA THR A 17 -59.11 11.21 -42.62
C THR A 17 -57.64 11.42 -42.29
N GLY A 18 -57.33 11.64 -41.00
CA GLY A 18 -55.96 11.68 -40.52
C GLY A 18 -55.31 10.33 -40.76
N TYR A 19 -54.39 10.27 -41.72
CA TYR A 19 -53.35 9.24 -41.72
C TYR A 19 -52.50 9.50 -40.46
N GLY A 20 -52.68 8.66 -39.44
CA GLY A 20 -51.70 8.61 -38.36
C GLY A 20 -50.37 8.24 -38.99
N MET A 21 -49.43 9.19 -39.02
CA MET A 21 -48.04 8.87 -39.34
C MET A 21 -47.55 7.98 -38.20
N SER A 22 -47.42 6.68 -38.46
CA SER A 22 -46.68 5.78 -37.58
C SER A 22 -45.26 6.34 -37.51
N HIS A 23 -44.89 6.85 -36.34
CA HIS A 23 -43.50 7.21 -36.10
C HIS A 23 -42.68 5.91 -36.18
N PRO A 24 -41.48 5.93 -36.77
CA PRO A 24 -40.62 4.76 -36.73
C PRO A 24 -40.41 4.34 -35.26
N PRO A 25 -40.39 3.03 -34.96
CA PRO A 25 -40.19 2.57 -33.59
C PRO A 25 -38.90 3.16 -33.04
N GLN A 26 -38.93 3.60 -31.79
CA GLN A 26 -37.72 4.11 -31.15
C GLN A 26 -36.69 2.98 -30.99
N GLU A 27 -35.43 3.31 -31.26
CA GLU A 27 -34.29 2.39 -31.16
C GLU A 27 -33.19 3.03 -30.33
N LEU A 28 -32.60 2.26 -29.41
CA LEU A 28 -31.51 2.69 -28.55
C LEU A 28 -30.40 1.64 -28.53
N ASP A 29 -29.16 2.07 -28.76
CA ASP A 29 -27.97 1.25 -28.59
C ASP A 29 -27.39 1.41 -27.18
N THR A 30 -27.11 0.30 -26.51
CA THR A 30 -26.50 0.32 -25.17
C THR A 30 -25.16 -0.39 -25.18
N GLU A 31 -24.12 0.27 -24.68
CA GLU A 31 -22.79 -0.34 -24.55
C GLU A 31 -22.77 -1.31 -23.37
N ILE A 32 -22.39 -2.56 -23.59
CA ILE A 32 -22.10 -3.53 -22.53
C ILE A 32 -20.60 -3.52 -22.28
N VAL A 33 -20.18 -2.98 -21.14
CA VAL A 33 -18.77 -2.77 -20.79
C VAL A 33 -18.38 -3.69 -19.65
N PHE A 34 -17.19 -4.28 -19.72
CA PHE A 34 -16.66 -5.14 -18.68
C PHE A 34 -15.23 -4.75 -18.32
N THR A 35 -14.96 -4.63 -17.02
CA THR A 35 -13.61 -4.52 -16.46
C THR A 35 -13.17 -5.86 -15.88
N ASN A 36 -12.12 -6.44 -16.46
CA ASN A 36 -11.46 -7.65 -15.96
C ASN A 36 -10.32 -7.27 -15.02
N SER A 37 -10.53 -7.24 -13.70
CA SER A 37 -9.47 -7.01 -12.71
C SER A 37 -8.89 -8.33 -12.17
N THR A 38 -8.62 -9.27 -13.07
CA THR A 38 -7.99 -10.58 -12.78
C THR A 38 -6.70 -10.73 -13.58
N PRO A 39 -5.81 -11.69 -13.21
CA PRO A 39 -4.62 -12.01 -14.00
C PRO A 39 -4.93 -12.84 -15.26
N ASP A 40 -6.17 -13.32 -15.43
CA ASP A 40 -6.55 -14.20 -16.52
C ASP A 40 -6.99 -13.41 -17.76
N THR A 41 -6.78 -13.97 -18.94
CA THR A 41 -7.47 -13.52 -20.15
C THR A 41 -8.83 -14.19 -20.21
N LEU A 42 -9.88 -13.41 -20.48
CA LEU A 42 -11.24 -13.92 -20.62
C LEU A 42 -11.64 -13.96 -22.09
N SER A 43 -12.14 -15.10 -22.58
CA SER A 43 -12.81 -15.19 -23.88
C SER A 43 -14.26 -14.74 -23.76
N VAL A 44 -14.79 -14.11 -24.81
CA VAL A 44 -16.13 -13.53 -24.85
C VAL A 44 -16.95 -14.20 -25.94
N THR A 45 -18.03 -14.88 -25.53
CA THR A 45 -18.98 -15.53 -26.44
C THR A 45 -20.36 -14.94 -26.24
N ILE A 46 -21.07 -14.65 -27.33
CA ILE A 46 -22.41 -14.05 -27.29
C ILE A 46 -23.44 -15.02 -27.85
N SER A 47 -24.60 -15.09 -27.20
CA SER A 47 -25.76 -15.85 -27.65
C SER A 47 -27.07 -15.09 -27.36
N GLY A 48 -28.20 -15.60 -27.86
CA GLY A 48 -29.51 -14.97 -27.71
C GLY A 48 -30.10 -14.51 -29.06
N ASP A 49 -31.23 -13.82 -28.99
CA ASP A 49 -32.00 -13.34 -30.15
C ASP A 49 -32.05 -11.81 -30.26
N ALA A 50 -31.41 -11.07 -29.34
CA ALA A 50 -31.28 -9.61 -29.44
C ALA A 50 -30.32 -9.20 -30.56
N GLY A 51 -30.68 -8.11 -31.27
CA GLY A 51 -29.78 -7.43 -32.20
C GLY A 51 -28.57 -6.88 -31.45
N HIS A 52 -27.36 -7.12 -31.96
CA HIS A 52 -26.14 -6.69 -31.32
C HIS A 52 -24.95 -6.58 -32.28
N GLU A 53 -23.98 -5.76 -31.90
CA GLU A 53 -22.66 -5.69 -32.51
C GLU A 53 -21.60 -6.12 -31.49
N GLN A 54 -21.00 -7.31 -31.67
CA GLN A 54 -19.88 -7.75 -30.82
C GLN A 54 -18.62 -6.92 -31.14
N LYS A 55 -18.01 -6.33 -30.10
CA LYS A 55 -16.84 -5.44 -30.21
C LYS A 55 -15.52 -6.15 -29.95
N VAL A 56 -15.51 -7.12 -29.02
CA VAL A 56 -14.32 -7.91 -28.69
C VAL A 56 -14.67 -9.38 -28.49
N THR A 57 -13.71 -10.26 -28.74
CA THR A 57 -13.79 -11.71 -28.47
C THR A 57 -12.94 -12.13 -27.28
N THR A 58 -12.11 -11.23 -26.75
CA THR A 58 -11.27 -11.47 -25.57
C THR A 58 -11.07 -10.19 -24.78
N ILE A 59 -10.78 -10.31 -23.50
CA ILE A 59 -10.40 -9.20 -22.60
C ILE A 59 -9.11 -9.60 -21.91
N ALA A 60 -8.08 -8.78 -22.07
CA ALA A 60 -6.79 -8.98 -21.43
C ALA A 60 -6.89 -8.81 -19.89
N PRO A 61 -5.90 -9.30 -19.13
CA PRO A 61 -5.78 -9.03 -17.71
C PRO A 61 -5.82 -7.52 -17.41
N LEU A 62 -6.47 -7.14 -16.32
CA LEU A 62 -6.62 -5.77 -15.83
C LEU A 62 -7.36 -4.78 -16.77
N ALA A 63 -7.77 -5.21 -17.96
CA ALA A 63 -8.31 -4.33 -18.99
C ALA A 63 -9.82 -4.05 -18.81
N THR A 64 -10.26 -2.94 -19.38
CA THR A 64 -11.68 -2.62 -19.58
C THR A 64 -11.99 -2.60 -21.07
N ALA A 65 -13.07 -3.26 -21.48
CA ALA A 65 -13.50 -3.31 -22.88
C ALA A 65 -15.02 -3.21 -23.01
N THR A 66 -15.49 -2.56 -24.08
CA THR A 66 -16.87 -2.74 -24.56
C THR A 66 -16.96 -4.11 -25.19
N LEU A 67 -17.84 -4.98 -24.68
CA LEU A 67 -18.08 -6.34 -25.16
C LEU A 67 -18.95 -6.34 -26.42
N ALA A 68 -20.05 -5.61 -26.36
CA ALA A 68 -21.02 -5.48 -27.42
C ALA A 68 -21.84 -4.20 -27.27
N ASN A 69 -22.46 -3.77 -28.37
CA ASN A 69 -23.57 -2.85 -28.34
C ASN A 69 -24.86 -3.65 -28.53
N ILE A 70 -25.82 -3.54 -27.63
CA ILE A 70 -27.14 -4.19 -27.75
C ILE A 70 -28.16 -3.19 -28.30
N GLU A 71 -28.90 -3.61 -29.32
CA GLU A 71 -30.01 -2.86 -29.92
C GLU A 71 -31.29 -3.09 -29.11
N ARG A 72 -31.95 -2.00 -28.68
CA ARG A 72 -33.24 -2.03 -27.97
C ARG A 72 -34.29 -1.33 -28.81
N VAL A 73 -35.27 -2.09 -29.30
CA VAL A 73 -36.26 -1.62 -30.27
C VAL A 73 -37.66 -1.66 -29.67
N GLU A 74 -38.37 -0.53 -29.74
CA GLU A 74 -39.75 -0.40 -29.27
C GLU A 74 -40.67 -1.51 -29.82
N GLY A 75 -41.38 -2.20 -28.93
CA GLY A 75 -42.30 -3.29 -29.27
C GLY A 75 -41.64 -4.66 -29.51
N ILE A 76 -40.32 -4.77 -29.39
CA ILE A 76 -39.58 -6.05 -29.49
C ILE A 76 -39.09 -6.45 -28.10
N SER A 77 -39.17 -7.74 -27.78
CA SER A 77 -38.52 -8.30 -26.60
C SER A 77 -37.53 -9.36 -27.05
N ALA A 78 -36.33 -9.31 -26.49
CA ALA A 78 -35.24 -10.20 -26.85
C ALA A 78 -34.28 -10.38 -25.67
N THR A 79 -33.39 -11.34 -25.79
CA THR A 79 -32.36 -11.64 -24.79
C THR A 79 -30.99 -11.67 -25.45
N LEU A 80 -29.99 -11.12 -24.76
CA LEU A 80 -28.58 -11.26 -25.06
C LEU A 80 -27.90 -11.90 -23.85
N ASN A 81 -27.17 -13.00 -24.07
CA ASN A 81 -26.31 -13.60 -23.06
C ASN A 81 -24.86 -13.47 -23.51
N ILE A 82 -24.00 -13.04 -22.59
CA ILE A 82 -22.56 -12.92 -22.81
C ILE A 82 -21.84 -13.81 -21.80
N GLU A 83 -21.20 -14.86 -22.30
CA GLU A 83 -20.33 -15.71 -21.50
C GLU A 83 -18.89 -15.17 -21.55
N LEU A 84 -18.32 -14.89 -20.38
CA LEU A 84 -16.89 -14.63 -20.19
C LEU A 84 -16.25 -15.85 -19.53
N SER A 85 -15.23 -16.43 -20.14
CA SER A 85 -14.60 -17.65 -19.61
C SER A 85 -13.07 -17.59 -19.60
N SER A 86 -12.48 -18.15 -18.56
CA SER A 86 -11.06 -18.53 -18.49
C SER A 86 -10.94 -20.06 -18.58
N ASP A 87 -9.74 -20.59 -18.38
CA ASP A 87 -9.53 -22.04 -18.28
C ASP A 87 -10.19 -22.66 -17.03
N ASN A 88 -10.50 -21.85 -16.00
CA ASN A 88 -10.88 -22.35 -14.67
C ASN A 88 -12.30 -21.93 -14.22
N TYR A 89 -12.89 -20.90 -14.83
CA TYR A 89 -14.22 -20.40 -14.44
C TYR A 89 -14.91 -19.69 -15.61
N SER A 90 -16.22 -19.55 -15.51
CA SER A 90 -17.03 -18.72 -16.41
C SER A 90 -17.99 -17.81 -15.63
N ILE A 91 -18.39 -16.73 -16.30
CA ILE A 91 -19.37 -15.74 -15.86
C ILE A 91 -20.35 -15.56 -17.00
N GLU A 92 -21.64 -15.64 -16.71
CA GLU A 92 -22.70 -15.39 -17.68
C GLU A 92 -23.39 -14.06 -17.33
N LEU A 93 -23.44 -13.14 -18.29
CA LEU A 93 -24.16 -11.87 -18.17
C LEU A 93 -25.43 -11.98 -19.01
N THR A 94 -26.59 -11.72 -18.41
CA THR A 94 -27.88 -11.74 -19.11
C THR A 94 -28.42 -10.33 -19.28
N GLN A 95 -28.89 -10.00 -20.47
CA GLN A 95 -29.56 -8.75 -20.79
C GLN A 95 -30.90 -9.07 -21.46
N GLU A 96 -31.99 -8.58 -20.88
CA GLU A 96 -33.35 -8.75 -21.40
C GLU A 96 -33.90 -7.39 -21.84
N THR A 97 -34.30 -7.29 -23.10
CA THR A 97 -34.92 -6.09 -23.65
C THR A 97 -36.44 -6.24 -23.64
N GLN A 98 -37.13 -5.18 -23.24
CA GLN A 98 -38.58 -5.07 -23.39
C GLN A 98 -38.90 -3.71 -24.02
N GLY A 99 -39.02 -3.70 -25.35
CA GLY A 99 -39.03 -2.45 -26.10
C GLY A 99 -37.67 -1.77 -25.96
N ILE A 100 -37.70 -0.54 -25.43
CA ILE A 100 -36.49 0.22 -25.11
C ILE A 100 -36.03 0.02 -23.67
N ASP A 101 -36.75 -0.73 -22.84
CA ASP A 101 -36.32 -1.02 -21.46
C ASP A 101 -35.28 -2.15 -21.44
N LEU A 102 -34.37 -2.10 -20.45
CA LEU A 102 -33.31 -3.07 -20.28
C LEU A 102 -33.30 -3.59 -18.84
N ALA A 103 -33.45 -4.91 -18.69
CA ALA A 103 -33.15 -5.62 -17.46
C ALA A 103 -31.84 -6.40 -17.63
N PHE A 104 -31.09 -6.54 -16.55
CA PHE A 104 -29.77 -7.16 -16.58
C PHE A 104 -29.45 -7.91 -15.30
N GLY A 105 -28.70 -9.00 -15.44
CA GLY A 105 -28.33 -9.91 -14.37
C GLY A 105 -27.02 -10.61 -14.68
N LEU A 106 -26.54 -11.43 -13.75
CA LEU A 106 -25.35 -12.24 -13.95
C LEU A 106 -25.38 -13.53 -13.13
N GLU A 107 -24.65 -14.53 -13.60
CA GLU A 107 -24.33 -15.76 -12.88
C GLU A 107 -22.82 -15.99 -12.90
N ALA A 108 -22.24 -16.29 -11.74
CA ALA A 108 -20.80 -16.45 -11.57
C ALA A 108 -20.51 -17.36 -10.37
N GLY A 109 -20.09 -18.60 -10.60
CA GLY A 109 -19.78 -19.53 -9.51
C GLY A 109 -21.00 -19.82 -8.63
N ASP A 110 -20.95 -19.40 -7.37
CA ASP A 110 -22.04 -19.51 -6.39
C ASP A 110 -23.01 -18.33 -6.38
N LEU A 111 -22.75 -17.28 -7.17
CA LEU A 111 -23.59 -16.10 -7.30
C LEU A 111 -24.57 -16.22 -8.47
N SER A 112 -25.86 -15.94 -8.21
CA SER A 112 -26.89 -15.73 -9.23
C SER A 112 -27.69 -14.48 -8.91
N VAL A 113 -27.74 -13.55 -9.87
CA VAL A 113 -28.48 -12.30 -9.81
C VAL A 113 -29.44 -12.28 -10.98
N SER A 114 -30.74 -12.47 -10.70
CA SER A 114 -31.78 -12.46 -11.74
C SER A 114 -31.85 -11.10 -12.48
N PRO A 115 -32.23 -11.10 -13.77
CA PRO A 115 -32.41 -9.87 -14.54
C PRO A 115 -33.30 -8.84 -13.83
N GLN A 116 -32.80 -7.61 -13.74
CA GLN A 116 -33.42 -6.53 -12.97
C GLN A 116 -33.07 -5.16 -13.57
N SER A 117 -33.81 -4.08 -13.23
CA SER A 117 -33.69 -2.76 -13.87
C SER A 117 -33.13 -1.63 -12.98
N ASN A 118 -32.70 -1.94 -11.76
CA ASN A 118 -31.99 -1.03 -10.86
C ASN A 118 -30.63 -0.64 -11.46
N ALA A 119 -30.51 0.63 -11.81
CA ALA A 119 -29.33 1.22 -12.42
C ALA A 119 -28.23 1.62 -11.42
N ASP A 120 -28.53 1.64 -10.13
CA ASP A 120 -27.56 1.98 -9.08
C ASP A 120 -26.37 1.02 -9.07
N ILE A 121 -25.24 1.47 -8.53
CA ILE A 121 -24.06 0.62 -8.34
C ILE A 121 -24.37 -0.47 -7.32
N GLN A 122 -24.21 -1.72 -7.75
CA GLN A 122 -24.41 -2.91 -6.93
C GLN A 122 -23.14 -3.75 -6.89
N ARG A 123 -22.90 -4.42 -5.77
CA ARG A 123 -21.71 -5.25 -5.51
C ARG A 123 -22.12 -6.55 -4.83
N PHE A 124 -21.49 -7.63 -5.23
CA PHE A 124 -21.76 -8.99 -4.78
C PHE A 124 -20.44 -9.72 -4.61
N GLU A 125 -20.35 -10.58 -3.61
CA GLU A 125 -19.24 -11.51 -3.45
C GLU A 125 -19.57 -12.81 -4.17
N ALA A 126 -18.56 -13.44 -4.77
CA ALA A 126 -18.65 -14.74 -5.43
C ALA A 126 -17.34 -15.52 -5.30
N GLU A 127 -17.44 -16.84 -5.25
CA GLU A 127 -16.30 -17.75 -5.31
C GLU A 127 -16.10 -18.27 -6.73
N LEU A 128 -14.95 -17.95 -7.34
CA LEU A 128 -14.56 -18.44 -8.67
C LEU A 128 -13.21 -19.13 -8.58
N ALA A 129 -13.13 -20.37 -9.06
CA ALA A 129 -11.92 -21.19 -9.02
C ALA A 129 -11.25 -21.25 -7.63
N GLY A 130 -12.05 -21.32 -6.57
CA GLY A 130 -11.56 -21.38 -5.18
C GLY A 130 -11.00 -20.06 -4.63
N ARG A 131 -11.24 -18.93 -5.31
CA ARG A 131 -10.85 -17.59 -4.87
C ARG A 131 -12.08 -16.72 -4.64
N SER A 132 -12.00 -15.84 -3.65
CA SER A 132 -13.01 -14.80 -3.42
C SER A 132 -12.89 -13.73 -4.51
N ASN A 133 -14.03 -13.27 -5.02
CA ASN A 133 -14.11 -12.20 -5.99
C ASN A 133 -15.28 -11.29 -5.63
N GLN A 134 -15.13 -10.00 -5.92
CA GLN A 134 -16.23 -9.06 -5.91
C GLN A 134 -16.65 -8.79 -7.36
N LEU A 135 -17.91 -9.07 -7.67
CA LEU A 135 -18.55 -8.63 -8.90
C LEU A 135 -19.39 -7.39 -8.62
N GLY A 136 -19.35 -6.43 -9.52
CA GLY A 136 -20.21 -5.27 -9.44
C GLY A 136 -20.77 -4.90 -10.80
N PHE A 137 -21.91 -4.23 -10.79
CA PHE A 137 -22.47 -3.65 -12.00
C PHE A 137 -23.31 -2.40 -11.73
N ASN A 138 -23.47 -1.57 -12.75
CA ASN A 138 -24.38 -0.44 -12.75
C ASN A 138 -24.81 -0.12 -14.19
N ALA A 139 -25.94 0.57 -14.35
CA ALA A 139 -26.33 1.15 -15.62
C ALA A 139 -26.30 2.68 -15.56
N ASP A 140 -25.93 3.33 -16.65
CA ASP A 140 -25.80 4.78 -16.74
C ASP A 140 -26.45 5.28 -18.03
N GLN A 141 -27.32 6.29 -17.90
CA GLN A 141 -28.00 6.97 -19.01
C GLN A 141 -28.80 6.06 -19.98
N LEU A 142 -29.41 4.97 -19.48
CA LEU A 142 -30.17 4.03 -20.32
C LEU A 142 -31.32 4.67 -21.13
N GLY A 143 -31.87 5.80 -20.71
CA GLY A 143 -32.89 6.52 -21.49
C GLY A 143 -32.39 7.13 -22.81
N ALA A 144 -31.07 7.18 -23.02
CA ALA A 144 -30.41 7.74 -24.20
C ALA A 144 -29.47 6.72 -24.88
N GLY A 145 -29.73 5.42 -24.70
CA GLY A 145 -28.81 4.36 -25.10
C GLY A 145 -27.91 3.99 -23.93
N GLY A 146 -26.96 4.85 -23.59
CA GLY A 146 -26.16 4.73 -22.38
C GLY A 146 -25.28 3.48 -22.32
N LYS A 147 -24.88 3.10 -21.12
CA LYS A 147 -23.97 1.98 -20.87
C LYS A 147 -24.42 1.13 -19.68
N LEU A 148 -24.11 -0.16 -19.76
CA LEU A 148 -24.17 -1.11 -18.66
C LEU A 148 -22.74 -1.56 -18.37
N THR A 149 -22.24 -1.29 -17.17
CA THR A 149 -20.86 -1.60 -16.78
C THR A 149 -20.87 -2.74 -15.77
N TYR A 150 -20.08 -3.77 -16.05
CA TYR A 150 -19.75 -4.87 -15.14
C TYR A 150 -18.27 -4.81 -14.78
N VAL A 151 -17.93 -5.31 -13.59
CA VAL A 151 -16.55 -5.45 -13.14
C VAL A 151 -16.39 -6.74 -12.35
N LEU A 152 -15.29 -7.45 -12.60
CA LEU A 152 -14.83 -8.57 -11.79
C LEU A 152 -13.52 -8.17 -11.10
N GLN A 153 -13.53 -8.11 -9.78
CA GLN A 153 -12.36 -7.87 -8.95
C GLN A 153 -11.99 -9.13 -8.18
N GLN A 154 -10.88 -9.77 -8.56
CA GLN A 154 -10.36 -10.90 -7.78
C GLN A 154 -9.74 -10.38 -6.48
N ALA A 155 -10.01 -11.08 -5.37
CA ALA A 155 -9.36 -10.81 -4.10
C ALA A 155 -7.88 -11.18 -4.18
N ASP A 156 -7.05 -10.42 -3.46
CA ASP A 156 -5.61 -10.65 -3.43
C ASP A 156 -5.27 -12.02 -2.81
N GLY A 157 -4.68 -12.91 -3.60
CA GLY A 157 -4.24 -14.25 -3.20
C GLY A 157 -2.81 -14.31 -2.69
N LYS A 158 -2.32 -13.26 -2.01
CA LYS A 158 -0.97 -13.26 -1.42
C LYS A 158 -0.77 -14.40 -0.40
N PRO A 159 0.47 -14.91 -0.24
CA PRO A 159 0.76 -15.91 0.78
C PRO A 159 0.66 -15.34 2.20
N ASP A 160 0.31 -16.18 3.16
CA ASP A 160 0.38 -15.85 4.59
C ASP A 160 1.82 -15.52 5.03
N LEU A 161 1.95 -14.72 6.08
CA LEU A 161 3.26 -14.39 6.66
C LEU A 161 4.04 -15.64 7.05
N GLY A 162 5.28 -15.70 6.56
CA GLY A 162 6.17 -16.81 6.84
C GLY A 162 6.86 -16.70 8.21
N PRO A 163 7.59 -17.77 8.61
CA PRO A 163 8.39 -17.83 9.84
C PRO A 163 9.51 -16.77 9.89
N ALA A 164 10.30 -16.77 10.97
CA ALA A 164 11.34 -15.77 11.21
C ALA A 164 12.40 -15.68 10.10
N ASN A 165 12.62 -16.74 9.31
CA ASN A 165 13.56 -16.80 8.19
C ASN A 165 12.93 -16.49 6.83
N ALA A 166 11.65 -16.13 6.79
CA ALA A 166 10.97 -15.62 5.61
C ALA A 166 10.70 -14.12 5.75
N PHE A 167 10.71 -13.37 4.65
CA PHE A 167 10.45 -11.95 4.65
C PHE A 167 9.59 -11.55 3.46
N GLN A 168 8.46 -10.89 3.73
CA GLN A 168 7.57 -10.36 2.72
C GLN A 168 7.56 -8.83 2.77
N VAL A 169 7.83 -8.20 1.64
CA VAL A 169 7.85 -6.74 1.51
C VAL A 169 6.93 -6.28 0.39
N LEU A 170 6.16 -5.21 0.64
CA LEU A 170 5.41 -4.50 -0.39
C LEU A 170 6.14 -3.20 -0.74
N SER A 171 6.47 -2.98 -2.00
CA SER A 171 6.84 -1.69 -2.57
C SER A 171 5.63 -1.08 -3.26
N TYR A 172 5.24 0.13 -2.87
CA TYR A 172 4.11 0.80 -3.50
C TYR A 172 4.31 2.32 -3.60
N ASN A 173 4.40 2.82 -4.83
CA ASN A 173 4.22 4.23 -5.13
C ASN A 173 2.73 4.60 -4.95
N VAL A 174 2.43 5.43 -3.94
CA VAL A 174 1.04 5.75 -3.55
C VAL A 174 0.47 6.97 -4.27
N TRP A 175 1.30 7.67 -5.07
CA TRP A 175 0.91 8.85 -5.83
C TRP A 175 0.18 9.91 -4.98
N ALA A 176 0.71 10.21 -3.79
CA ALA A 176 0.18 11.23 -2.89
C ALA A 176 0.89 12.56 -3.12
N THR A 177 0.75 13.08 -4.34
CA THR A 177 1.47 14.20 -4.93
C THR A 177 0.52 15.26 -5.49
N THR A 178 -0.38 15.84 -4.69
CA THR A 178 -1.43 16.76 -5.18
C THR A 178 -0.84 17.93 -5.99
N ILE A 179 0.32 18.43 -5.57
CA ILE A 179 1.05 19.51 -6.25
C ILE A 179 1.55 19.14 -7.66
N PHE A 180 1.66 17.84 -7.97
CA PHE A 180 2.05 17.30 -9.28
C PHE A 180 0.88 16.67 -10.04
N GLY A 181 -0.35 16.88 -9.57
CA GLY A 181 -1.56 16.54 -10.33
C GLY A 181 -2.29 15.29 -9.87
N SER A 182 -1.86 14.63 -8.79
CA SER A 182 -2.60 13.49 -8.25
C SER A 182 -4.02 13.88 -7.83
N LYS A 183 -4.96 12.94 -8.04
CA LYS A 183 -6.40 13.17 -7.82
C LYS A 183 -6.91 12.24 -6.74
N LYS A 184 -7.98 12.67 -6.06
CA LYS A 184 -8.69 11.87 -5.04
C LYS A 184 -7.76 11.27 -3.96
N VAL A 185 -6.67 11.97 -3.60
CA VAL A 185 -5.61 11.43 -2.73
C VAL A 185 -6.18 10.90 -1.42
N ASP A 186 -6.94 11.71 -0.68
CA ASP A 186 -7.52 11.29 0.60
C ASP A 186 -8.46 10.07 0.45
N THR A 187 -9.23 9.99 -0.64
CA THR A 187 -10.10 8.84 -0.94
C THR A 187 -9.28 7.58 -1.25
N ARG A 188 -8.27 7.67 -2.12
CA ARG A 188 -7.44 6.52 -2.50
C ARG A 188 -6.64 6.00 -1.31
N LEU A 189 -5.99 6.89 -0.54
CA LEU A 189 -5.19 6.48 0.62
C LEU A 189 -6.04 5.80 1.71
N GLN A 190 -7.34 6.11 1.83
CA GLN A 190 -8.24 5.43 2.76
C GLN A 190 -8.57 3.99 2.35
N GLU A 191 -8.47 3.67 1.06
CA GLU A 191 -8.75 2.35 0.49
C GLU A 191 -7.50 1.46 0.37
N MET A 192 -6.30 2.02 0.57
CA MET A 192 -5.04 1.28 0.48
C MET A 192 -4.74 0.28 1.61
N PRO A 193 -5.15 0.48 2.89
CA PRO A 193 -4.76 -0.41 3.98
C PRO A 193 -5.03 -1.90 3.75
N PRO A 194 -6.18 -2.33 3.18
CA PRO A 194 -6.41 -3.75 2.88
C PRO A 194 -5.36 -4.38 1.94
N ALA A 195 -4.91 -3.64 0.92
CA ALA A 195 -3.85 -4.10 0.01
C ALA A 195 -2.46 -4.03 0.64
N MET A 196 -2.27 -3.12 1.62
CA MET A 196 -1.02 -2.96 2.37
C MET A 196 -0.90 -3.89 3.58
N ALA A 197 -1.97 -4.58 3.99
CA ALA A 197 -1.94 -5.49 5.13
C ALA A 197 -1.25 -6.81 4.81
N GLY A 198 -0.74 -7.49 5.84
CA GLY A 198 -0.20 -8.85 5.72
C GLY A 198 1.25 -8.95 5.23
N TYR A 199 2.06 -7.90 5.35
CA TYR A 199 3.50 -7.93 5.04
C TYR A 199 4.35 -7.82 6.31
N ASP A 200 5.65 -8.13 6.20
CA ASP A 200 6.63 -7.89 7.28
C ASP A 200 7.06 -6.41 7.29
N ALA A 201 7.17 -5.81 6.11
CA ALA A 201 7.42 -4.38 5.93
C ALA A 201 6.80 -3.84 4.63
N LEU A 202 6.57 -2.54 4.61
CA LEU A 202 6.18 -1.79 3.42
C LEU A 202 7.26 -0.75 3.11
N VAL A 203 7.56 -0.60 1.82
CA VAL A 203 8.28 0.51 1.22
C VAL A 203 7.26 1.35 0.46
N LEU A 204 7.04 2.57 0.92
CA LEU A 204 6.06 3.48 0.33
C LEU A 204 6.79 4.67 -0.28
N THR A 205 6.48 4.99 -1.54
CA THR A 205 7.05 6.13 -2.27
C THR A 205 5.94 7.12 -2.65
N GLU A 206 6.32 8.36 -2.93
CA GLU A 206 5.41 9.49 -3.20
C GLU A 206 4.48 9.91 -2.07
N MET A 207 4.91 9.74 -0.82
CA MET A 207 4.20 10.19 0.37
C MET A 207 4.36 11.70 0.65
N PHE A 208 3.99 12.58 -0.29
CA PHE A 208 4.23 14.03 -0.17
C PHE A 208 3.10 14.80 0.52
N ASP A 209 1.84 14.40 0.33
CA ASP A 209 0.68 15.10 0.87
C ASP A 209 0.52 14.86 2.39
N THR A 210 1.13 15.74 3.19
CA THR A 210 1.34 15.55 4.63
C THR A 210 0.10 15.13 5.43
N ILE A 211 -1.06 15.75 5.19
CA ILE A 211 -2.29 15.47 5.96
C ILE A 211 -2.81 14.05 5.68
N PRO A 212 -3.17 13.67 4.44
CA PRO A 212 -3.66 12.33 4.16
C PRO A 212 -2.59 11.26 4.39
N VAL A 213 -1.31 11.56 4.14
CA VAL A 213 -0.18 10.65 4.46
C VAL A 213 -0.10 10.36 5.95
N ASN A 214 -0.18 11.39 6.81
CA ASN A 214 -0.14 11.18 8.26
C ASN A 214 -1.35 10.39 8.77
N LYS A 215 -2.51 10.53 8.12
CA LYS A 215 -3.70 9.72 8.42
C LYS A 215 -3.45 8.25 8.06
N LEU A 216 -2.94 7.97 6.87
CA LEU A 216 -2.57 6.63 6.42
C LEU A 216 -1.52 6.00 7.35
N LEU A 217 -0.40 6.70 7.61
CA LEU A 217 0.64 6.21 8.52
C LEU A 217 0.10 5.95 9.93
N GLY A 218 -0.85 6.77 10.40
CA GLY A 218 -1.54 6.57 11.66
C GLY A 218 -2.39 5.29 11.69
N GLN A 219 -3.15 5.01 10.62
CA GLN A 219 -3.91 3.76 10.47
C GLN A 219 -2.99 2.54 10.37
N LEU A 220 -1.91 2.66 9.60
CA LEU A 220 -0.94 1.57 9.42
C LEU A 220 -0.23 1.19 10.72
N ARG A 221 -0.21 2.03 11.77
CA ARG A 221 0.43 1.68 13.05
C ARG A 221 -0.20 0.50 13.76
N ASP A 222 -1.47 0.21 13.50
CA ASP A 222 -2.16 -0.93 14.11
C ASP A 222 -1.48 -2.26 13.73
N GLU A 223 -0.86 -2.32 12.55
CA GLU A 223 -0.17 -3.49 12.03
C GLU A 223 1.36 -3.29 11.91
N TYR A 224 1.77 -2.07 11.53
CA TYR A 224 3.13 -1.64 11.26
C TYR A 224 3.56 -0.57 12.27
N ALA A 225 3.72 -1.01 13.53
CA ALA A 225 4.06 -0.15 14.66
C ALA A 225 5.41 0.59 14.51
N TYR A 226 6.33 0.04 13.72
CA TYR A 226 7.68 0.58 13.56
C TYR A 226 7.80 1.31 12.24
N GLN A 227 8.04 2.62 12.29
CA GLN A 227 8.07 3.48 11.09
C GLN A 227 9.35 4.32 11.09
N THR A 228 9.96 4.49 9.92
CA THR A 228 11.14 5.35 9.75
C THR A 228 10.76 6.83 9.74
N GLY A 229 11.76 7.68 9.94
CA GLY A 229 11.63 9.10 9.69
C GLY A 229 11.52 9.43 8.20
N GLU A 230 11.27 10.72 7.96
CA GLU A 230 11.42 11.34 6.64
C GLU A 230 12.83 11.88 6.46
N ILE A 231 13.33 11.89 5.22
CA ILE A 231 14.59 12.55 4.90
C ILE A 231 14.34 13.87 4.17
N PHE A 232 15.07 14.90 4.59
CA PHE A 232 15.02 16.23 4.00
C PHE A 232 16.42 16.80 3.79
N LYS A 233 16.72 17.25 2.57
CA LYS A 233 17.97 17.93 2.21
C LYS A 233 17.75 19.45 2.27
N LEU A 234 18.56 20.15 3.08
CA LEU A 234 18.48 21.61 3.19
C LEU A 234 18.61 22.26 1.81
N GLY A 235 17.72 23.20 1.50
CA GLY A 235 17.62 23.84 0.19
C GLY A 235 16.60 23.21 -0.77
N LYS A 236 16.03 22.05 -0.44
CA LYS A 236 14.87 21.47 -1.14
C LYS A 236 13.56 22.03 -0.58
N ILE A 237 12.47 21.87 -1.33
CA ILE A 237 11.13 22.32 -0.92
C ILE A 237 10.36 21.17 -0.29
N LEU A 238 10.51 19.97 -0.86
CA LEU A 238 9.81 18.78 -0.41
C LEU A 238 10.80 17.80 0.23
N PRO A 239 10.32 16.97 1.17
CA PRO A 239 11.09 15.84 1.65
C PRO A 239 11.18 14.73 0.58
N SER A 240 11.54 13.50 0.93
CA SER A 240 11.65 12.43 -0.06
C SER A 240 10.34 11.79 -0.49
N GLY A 241 9.34 11.79 0.38
CA GLY A 241 8.13 11.01 0.15
C GLY A 241 8.37 9.51 0.22
N THR A 242 9.51 9.06 0.76
CA THR A 242 9.86 7.64 0.92
C THR A 242 9.77 7.23 2.38
N ARG A 243 9.12 6.10 2.69
CA ARG A 243 9.04 5.53 4.03
C ARG A 243 9.28 4.03 4.02
N ILE A 244 9.85 3.55 5.12
CA ILE A 244 9.74 2.14 5.52
C ILE A 244 8.83 2.08 6.74
N VAL A 245 7.82 1.21 6.69
CA VAL A 245 7.02 0.83 7.87
C VAL A 245 7.09 -0.68 8.06
N SER A 246 7.13 -1.17 9.29
CA SER A 246 7.36 -2.58 9.59
C SER A 246 6.55 -3.03 10.80
N ARG A 247 6.15 -4.31 10.76
CA ARG A 247 5.57 -5.04 11.90
C ARG A 247 6.63 -5.37 12.95
N TRP A 248 7.90 -5.39 12.55
CA TRP A 248 9.02 -5.82 13.37
C TRP A 248 9.90 -4.64 13.77
N PRO A 249 10.56 -4.69 14.94
CA PRO A 249 11.41 -3.60 15.41
C PRO A 249 12.46 -3.13 14.40
N ILE A 250 12.47 -1.82 14.14
CA ILE A 250 13.56 -1.16 13.40
C ILE A 250 14.64 -0.75 14.40
N VAL A 251 15.66 -1.60 14.56
CA VAL A 251 16.73 -1.44 15.56
C VAL A 251 17.81 -0.44 15.15
N SER A 252 17.92 -0.11 13.86
CA SER A 252 18.78 0.96 13.35
C SER A 252 18.15 1.55 12.10
N GLU A 253 18.34 2.85 11.89
CA GLU A 253 17.94 3.57 10.68
C GLU A 253 19.09 4.47 10.24
N GLN A 254 19.36 4.50 8.94
CA GLN A 254 20.31 5.39 8.31
C GLN A 254 19.75 5.85 6.97
N HIS A 255 20.38 6.84 6.35
CA HIS A 255 19.96 7.31 5.03
C HIS A 255 21.10 7.98 4.28
N LEU A 256 20.98 8.00 2.96
CA LEU A 256 21.77 8.85 2.06
C LEU A 256 20.81 9.77 1.30
N LYS A 257 21.21 11.04 1.15
CA LYS A 257 20.52 12.01 0.31
C LYS A 257 21.34 12.21 -0.95
N TYR A 258 20.81 11.81 -2.10
CA TYR A 258 21.55 11.85 -3.35
C TYR A 258 21.98 13.28 -3.71
N ALA A 259 23.13 13.39 -4.36
CA ALA A 259 23.67 14.63 -4.88
C ALA A 259 22.90 15.08 -6.13
N ASP A 260 22.80 14.17 -7.10
CA ASP A 260 22.30 14.45 -8.44
C ASP A 260 20.78 14.41 -8.55
N CYS A 261 20.25 15.29 -9.39
CA CYS A 261 18.84 15.36 -9.80
C CYS A 261 18.74 16.24 -11.04
N ASP A 262 17.63 16.11 -11.78
CA ASP A 262 17.32 17.01 -12.90
C ASP A 262 15.87 17.53 -12.85
N GLY A 263 15.62 18.65 -13.52
CA GLY A 263 14.28 19.20 -13.73
C GLY A 263 13.48 19.50 -12.47
N ILE A 264 12.15 19.33 -12.55
CA ILE A 264 11.22 19.62 -11.45
C ILE A 264 11.41 18.69 -10.25
N GLN A 265 11.97 17.49 -10.48
CA GLN A 265 12.23 16.50 -9.44
C GLN A 265 13.26 16.98 -8.42
N CYS A 266 14.14 17.92 -8.82
CA CYS A 266 15.04 18.60 -7.90
C CYS A 266 14.34 19.41 -6.81
N ALA A 267 13.02 19.63 -6.85
CA ALA A 267 12.29 20.25 -5.76
C ALA A 267 12.17 19.33 -4.52
N ALA A 268 12.20 18.01 -4.73
CA ALA A 268 12.15 17.00 -3.69
C ALA A 268 13.55 16.51 -3.29
N THR A 269 13.64 16.00 -2.06
CA THR A 269 14.83 15.26 -1.62
C THR A 269 14.80 13.89 -2.29
N ARG A 270 15.86 13.50 -2.99
CA ARG A 270 16.01 12.11 -3.44
C ARG A 270 17.04 11.41 -2.54
N GLY A 271 16.88 10.12 -2.33
CA GLY A 271 17.75 9.37 -1.44
C GLY A 271 17.30 7.93 -1.23
N VAL A 272 18.09 7.24 -0.41
CA VAL A 272 17.79 5.89 0.10
C VAL A 272 17.64 5.94 1.62
N ILE A 273 16.61 5.28 2.12
CA ILE A 273 16.39 5.04 3.55
C ILE A 273 16.74 3.58 3.85
N TYR A 274 17.53 3.35 4.89
CA TYR A 274 17.90 2.02 5.37
C TYR A 274 17.23 1.74 6.72
N ALA A 275 16.69 0.53 6.88
CA ALA A 275 16.19 -0.01 8.12
C ALA A 275 16.84 -1.36 8.43
N LYS A 276 17.46 -1.49 9.62
CA LYS A 276 17.81 -2.78 10.23
C LYS A 276 16.59 -3.29 10.99
N ILE A 277 15.96 -4.35 10.48
CA ILE A 277 14.71 -4.91 11.02
C ILE A 277 15.03 -6.21 11.75
N ASN A 278 14.53 -6.35 12.99
CA ASN A 278 14.67 -7.58 13.77
C ASN A 278 13.35 -8.36 13.79
N LYS A 279 13.22 -9.34 12.90
CA LYS A 279 12.09 -10.28 12.86
C LYS A 279 12.40 -11.47 13.75
N GLN A 280 11.90 -11.43 14.99
CA GLN A 280 11.98 -12.54 15.95
C GLN A 280 13.39 -13.08 16.20
N GLY A 281 14.42 -12.23 16.16
CA GLY A 281 15.82 -12.60 16.32
C GLY A 281 16.61 -12.68 15.02
N ASN A 282 15.93 -12.77 13.87
CA ASN A 282 16.58 -12.70 12.56
C ASN A 282 16.63 -11.25 12.08
N ILE A 283 17.81 -10.82 11.64
CA ILE A 283 18.03 -9.49 11.10
C ILE A 283 17.76 -9.46 9.61
N TYR A 284 17.08 -8.42 9.16
CA TYR A 284 16.88 -8.06 7.76
C TYR A 284 17.33 -6.63 7.51
N HIS A 285 18.08 -6.42 6.42
CA HIS A 285 18.47 -5.10 5.96
C HIS A 285 17.56 -4.68 4.81
N LEU A 286 16.71 -3.68 5.04
CA LEU A 286 15.79 -3.17 4.02
C LEU A 286 16.19 -1.77 3.59
N PHE A 287 16.37 -1.58 2.29
CA PHE A 287 16.64 -0.29 1.66
C PHE A 287 15.43 0.14 0.83
N ALA A 288 14.99 1.39 1.02
CA ALA A 288 13.88 2.01 0.29
C ALA A 288 14.38 3.20 -0.53
N THR A 289 14.03 3.26 -1.81
CA THR A 289 14.43 4.37 -2.70
C THR A 289 13.28 4.81 -3.61
N HIS A 290 13.33 6.07 -4.04
CA HIS A 290 12.59 6.59 -5.18
C HIS A 290 13.57 7.46 -5.97
N THR A 291 14.08 6.96 -7.08
CA THR A 291 15.11 7.61 -7.90
C THR A 291 14.50 8.59 -8.91
N GLN A 292 15.34 9.26 -9.69
CA GLN A 292 14.96 10.20 -10.74
C GLN A 292 14.13 9.52 -11.86
N SER A 293 12.94 10.03 -12.12
CA SER A 293 12.05 9.60 -13.22
C SER A 293 12.41 10.22 -14.57
N SER A 294 11.72 9.79 -15.63
CA SER A 294 11.93 10.17 -17.05
C SER A 294 13.20 9.59 -17.70
N ASP A 295 13.11 9.34 -19.00
CA ASP A 295 14.14 8.65 -19.80
C ASP A 295 14.93 9.55 -20.77
N ASP A 296 14.68 10.86 -20.79
CA ASP A 296 15.57 11.77 -21.49
C ASP A 296 16.96 11.80 -20.83
N THR A 297 17.99 12.09 -21.64
CA THR A 297 19.40 11.89 -21.25
C THR A 297 19.78 12.52 -19.90
N PRO A 298 19.49 13.81 -19.61
CA PRO A 298 19.78 14.40 -18.31
C PRO A 298 19.15 13.65 -17.13
N ASN A 299 17.88 13.26 -17.26
CA ASN A 299 17.14 12.55 -16.21
C ASN A 299 17.69 11.14 -15.99
N ARG A 300 17.97 10.43 -17.08
CA ARG A 300 18.60 9.09 -17.04
C ARG A 300 20.00 9.13 -16.43
N ASP A 301 20.84 10.10 -16.81
CA ASP A 301 22.19 10.24 -16.26
C ASP A 301 22.15 10.51 -14.75
N ALA A 302 21.25 11.40 -14.30
CA ALA A 302 21.04 11.65 -12.88
C ALA A 302 20.53 10.39 -12.14
N ARG A 303 19.62 9.62 -12.73
CA ARG A 303 19.15 8.35 -12.14
C ARG A 303 20.29 7.36 -11.95
N LEU A 304 21.15 7.19 -12.95
CA LEU A 304 22.27 6.25 -12.86
C LEU A 304 23.32 6.69 -11.82
N ALA A 305 23.59 8.00 -11.71
CA ALA A 305 24.44 8.53 -10.64
C ALA A 305 23.86 8.27 -9.24
N GLN A 306 22.54 8.41 -9.07
CA GLN A 306 21.87 8.07 -7.79
C GLN A 306 22.01 6.59 -7.43
N LEU A 307 21.96 5.68 -8.42
CA LEU A 307 22.17 4.25 -8.19
C LEU A 307 23.63 3.93 -7.80
N GLU A 308 24.60 4.65 -8.38
CA GLU A 308 26.01 4.55 -7.96
C GLU A 308 26.18 5.04 -6.51
N GLU A 309 25.61 6.20 -6.16
CA GLU A 309 25.61 6.72 -4.78
C GLU A 309 24.98 5.72 -3.79
N MET A 310 23.87 5.09 -4.17
CA MET A 310 23.20 4.05 -3.37
C MET A 310 24.09 2.81 -3.18
N GLY A 311 24.71 2.32 -4.26
CA GLY A 311 25.64 1.19 -4.22
C GLY A 311 26.82 1.44 -3.29
N ASP A 312 27.47 2.61 -3.42
CA ASP A 312 28.58 3.02 -2.56
C ASP A 312 28.18 3.12 -1.09
N PHE A 313 26.98 3.64 -0.81
CA PHE A 313 26.45 3.71 0.54
C PHE A 313 26.23 2.32 1.15
N ILE A 314 25.61 1.39 0.42
CA ILE A 314 25.42 0.01 0.87
C ILE A 314 26.76 -0.67 1.15
N LEU A 315 27.73 -0.50 0.25
CA LEU A 315 29.08 -1.06 0.41
C LEU A 315 29.79 -0.49 1.65
N ALA A 316 29.69 0.82 1.88
CA ALA A 316 30.32 1.49 3.02
C ALA A 316 29.75 1.03 4.38
N MET A 317 28.53 0.50 4.40
CA MET A 317 27.92 -0.03 5.62
C MET A 317 28.55 -1.34 6.10
N ASN A 318 29.26 -2.07 5.22
CA ASN A 318 29.94 -3.33 5.54
C ASN A 318 29.04 -4.30 6.33
N LEU A 319 27.86 -4.58 5.75
CA LEU A 319 26.84 -5.41 6.37
C LEU A 319 27.33 -6.88 6.54
N PRO A 320 26.87 -7.61 7.56
CA PRO A 320 27.23 -9.01 7.73
C PRO A 320 26.79 -9.88 6.55
N ALA A 321 27.69 -10.74 6.05
CA ALA A 321 27.44 -11.57 4.89
C ALA A 321 26.42 -12.70 5.13
N ASP A 322 26.06 -12.95 6.39
CA ASP A 322 25.07 -13.91 6.84
C ASP A 322 23.71 -13.27 7.19
N GLU A 323 23.57 -11.95 7.03
CA GLU A 323 22.29 -11.23 7.20
C GLU A 323 21.66 -10.92 5.82
N PRO A 324 20.36 -11.19 5.60
CA PRO A 324 19.63 -10.82 4.39
C PRO A 324 19.66 -9.33 4.04
N VAL A 325 19.88 -9.02 2.76
CA VAL A 325 19.80 -7.66 2.21
C VAL A 325 18.72 -7.58 1.13
N ILE A 326 17.78 -6.64 1.29
CA ILE A 326 16.64 -6.42 0.40
C ILE A 326 16.59 -4.94 0.03
N MET A 327 16.33 -4.65 -1.23
CA MET A 327 16.16 -3.28 -1.74
C MET A 327 14.81 -3.20 -2.43
N ALA A 328 14.02 -2.16 -2.16
CA ALA A 328 12.69 -2.03 -2.73
C ALA A 328 12.36 -0.57 -3.02
N GLY A 329 11.47 -0.33 -3.98
CA GLY A 329 11.02 1.01 -4.32
C GLY A 329 10.69 1.19 -5.79
N ASP A 330 10.42 2.44 -6.13
CA ASP A 330 10.33 2.91 -7.51
C ASP A 330 11.73 3.32 -7.97
N PHE A 331 12.37 2.46 -8.75
CA PHE A 331 13.71 2.70 -9.25
C PHE A 331 13.70 3.52 -10.55
N ASN A 332 12.53 3.81 -11.13
CA ASN A 332 12.41 4.48 -12.43
C ASN A 332 13.31 3.86 -13.54
N ILE A 333 13.68 2.58 -13.41
CA ILE A 333 14.49 1.85 -14.38
C ILE A 333 13.55 1.02 -15.24
N ASN A 334 13.23 1.50 -16.43
CA ASN A 334 12.34 0.78 -17.35
C ASN A 334 13.06 -0.39 -18.04
N LYS A 335 12.94 -1.63 -17.50
CA LYS A 335 13.59 -2.80 -18.13
C LYS A 335 13.01 -3.20 -19.49
N ILE A 336 11.82 -2.71 -19.85
CA ILE A 336 11.18 -3.01 -21.14
C ILE A 336 11.82 -2.17 -22.24
N GLY A 337 11.98 -0.86 -22.02
CA GLY A 337 12.59 0.06 -22.97
C GLY A 337 14.12 0.14 -22.89
N LEU A 338 14.68 -0.04 -21.70
CA LEU A 338 16.10 0.17 -21.37
C LEU A 338 16.68 -1.00 -20.56
N PRO A 339 16.74 -2.23 -21.11
CA PRO A 339 17.24 -3.40 -20.38
C PRO A 339 18.69 -3.26 -19.89
N ALA A 340 19.53 -2.47 -20.60
CA ALA A 340 20.89 -2.19 -20.17
C ALA A 340 20.96 -1.37 -18.86
N ASP A 341 19.97 -0.52 -18.59
CA ASP A 341 19.89 0.25 -17.33
C ASP A 341 19.54 -0.68 -16.16
N ARG A 342 18.70 -1.69 -16.42
CA ARG A 342 18.40 -2.75 -15.45
C ARG A 342 19.66 -3.54 -15.11
N ASP A 343 20.40 -3.99 -16.13
CA ASP A 343 21.64 -4.76 -15.90
C ASP A 343 22.70 -3.91 -15.15
N LEU A 344 22.78 -2.61 -15.45
CA LEU A 344 23.64 -1.69 -14.73
C LEU A 344 23.19 -1.48 -13.27
N MET A 345 21.89 -1.35 -13.02
CA MET A 345 21.33 -1.28 -11.66
C MET A 345 21.73 -2.50 -10.82
N GLU A 346 21.57 -3.71 -11.33
CA GLU A 346 22.00 -4.94 -10.65
C GLU A 346 23.51 -4.93 -10.35
N SER A 347 24.32 -4.47 -11.31
CA SER A 347 25.78 -4.37 -11.12
C SER A 347 26.17 -3.35 -10.08
N LEU A 348 25.60 -2.14 -10.10
CA LEU A 348 25.91 -1.05 -9.17
C LEU A 348 25.49 -1.39 -7.74
N LEU A 349 24.32 -2.02 -7.60
CA LEU A 349 23.76 -2.39 -6.30
C LEU A 349 24.25 -3.75 -5.80
N ARG A 350 24.99 -4.50 -6.63
CA ARG A 350 25.33 -5.91 -6.40
C ARG A 350 24.11 -6.69 -5.94
N ALA A 351 23.04 -6.57 -6.70
CA ALA A 351 21.74 -7.15 -6.39
C ALA A 351 21.23 -7.98 -7.56
N THR A 352 20.22 -8.79 -7.29
CA THR A 352 19.54 -9.59 -8.29
C THR A 352 18.04 -9.32 -8.21
N GLU A 353 17.45 -9.07 -9.38
CA GLU A 353 16.02 -9.05 -9.60
C GLU A 353 15.48 -10.50 -9.53
N PRO A 354 14.58 -10.81 -8.59
CA PRO A 354 13.94 -12.12 -8.53
C PRO A 354 12.97 -12.30 -9.70
N GLU A 355 12.54 -13.55 -9.94
CA GLU A 355 11.52 -13.83 -10.96
C GLU A 355 10.24 -13.04 -10.67
N ASN A 356 9.72 -12.32 -11.67
CA ASN A 356 8.38 -11.72 -11.59
C ASN A 356 7.33 -12.74 -12.02
N GLN A 357 6.41 -13.06 -11.11
CA GLN A 357 5.29 -13.98 -11.32
C GLN A 357 3.94 -13.23 -11.47
N GLY A 358 3.96 -11.90 -11.38
CA GLY A 358 2.78 -11.05 -11.53
C GLY A 358 2.67 -10.41 -12.92
N HIS A 359 2.02 -9.24 -12.98
CA HIS A 359 1.90 -8.47 -14.21
C HIS A 359 3.26 -7.98 -14.73
N ASN A 360 3.37 -7.78 -16.04
CA ASN A 360 4.64 -7.45 -16.72
C ASN A 360 4.95 -5.95 -16.77
N LEU A 361 4.11 -5.11 -16.17
CA LEU A 361 4.26 -3.66 -16.11
C LEU A 361 3.87 -3.19 -14.71
N SER A 362 4.64 -2.27 -14.15
CA SER A 362 4.26 -1.58 -12.91
C SER A 362 3.66 -0.19 -13.17
N PHE A 363 3.83 0.34 -14.38
CA PHE A 363 3.17 1.55 -14.87
C PHE A 363 2.53 1.25 -16.23
N ASP A 364 1.21 1.05 -16.28
CA ASP A 364 0.49 0.65 -17.49
C ASP A 364 -0.65 1.60 -17.83
N SER A 365 -0.41 2.54 -18.75
CA SER A 365 -1.42 3.50 -19.20
C SER A 365 -2.53 2.92 -20.09
N ASN A 366 -2.47 1.64 -20.47
CA ASN A 366 -3.58 0.96 -21.16
C ASN A 366 -4.61 0.42 -20.17
N THR A 367 -4.19 0.01 -18.97
CA THR A 367 -5.06 -0.67 -18.00
C THR A 367 -5.27 0.13 -16.72
N ASN A 368 -4.40 1.09 -16.39
CA ASN A 368 -4.52 1.96 -15.23
C ASN A 368 -5.12 3.33 -15.62
N ALA A 369 -6.20 3.73 -14.94
CA ALA A 369 -6.94 4.96 -15.26
C ALA A 369 -6.19 6.27 -14.87
N TRP A 370 -5.19 6.19 -14.00
CA TRP A 370 -4.39 7.32 -13.55
C TRP A 370 -3.07 7.47 -14.30
N ALA A 371 -2.52 6.37 -14.83
CA ALA A 371 -1.26 6.36 -15.55
C ALA A 371 -1.31 7.20 -16.83
N GLU A 372 -0.27 8.02 -17.03
CA GLU A 372 -0.16 8.91 -18.18
C GLU A 372 0.12 8.12 -19.46
N LYS A 373 -0.65 8.39 -20.52
CA LYS A 373 -0.40 7.82 -21.85
C LYS A 373 0.78 8.53 -22.53
N PRO A 374 1.62 7.81 -23.30
CA PRO A 374 1.48 6.42 -23.73
C PRO A 374 2.39 5.43 -22.96
N TYR A 375 2.74 5.72 -21.71
CA TYR A 375 3.79 4.98 -21.02
C TYR A 375 3.35 3.57 -20.61
N LEU A 376 4.23 2.59 -20.88
CA LEU A 376 4.08 1.17 -20.58
C LEU A 376 5.43 0.67 -20.05
N GLU A 377 5.59 0.68 -18.73
CA GLU A 377 6.90 0.59 -18.09
C GLU A 377 6.90 -0.36 -16.89
N TYR A 378 8.09 -0.83 -16.54
CA TYR A 378 8.34 -1.62 -15.34
C TYR A 378 9.39 -0.90 -14.53
N LEU A 379 8.97 -0.26 -13.44
CA LEU A 379 9.76 0.71 -12.67
C LEU A 379 9.94 0.29 -11.20
N ASP A 380 9.06 -0.57 -10.70
CA ASP A 380 8.97 -0.94 -9.29
C ASP A 380 9.60 -2.33 -9.03
N TYR A 381 10.58 -2.36 -8.12
CA TYR A 381 11.39 -3.56 -7.87
C TYR A 381 11.48 -3.91 -6.39
N THR A 382 11.72 -5.19 -6.13
CA THR A 382 12.16 -5.79 -4.88
C THR A 382 13.37 -6.68 -5.21
N LEU A 383 14.58 -6.21 -4.92
CA LEU A 383 15.85 -6.83 -5.25
C LEU A 383 16.44 -7.53 -4.03
N THR A 384 17.19 -8.61 -4.25
CA THR A 384 17.99 -9.28 -3.22
C THR A 384 19.46 -8.92 -3.38
N GLY A 385 20.14 -8.54 -2.30
CA GLY A 385 21.58 -8.27 -2.31
C GLY A 385 22.43 -9.54 -2.44
N ASN A 386 23.49 -9.47 -3.25
CA ASN A 386 24.38 -10.60 -3.54
C ASN A 386 25.49 -10.77 -2.49
N ASP A 387 25.62 -9.81 -1.58
CA ASP A 387 26.70 -9.75 -0.59
C ASP A 387 26.29 -10.23 0.80
N GLY A 388 24.98 -10.26 1.04
CA GLY A 388 24.37 -10.78 2.26
C GLY A 388 23.94 -12.23 2.10
N ALA A 389 23.11 -12.68 3.05
CA ALA A 389 22.52 -14.01 2.98
C ALA A 389 21.70 -14.17 1.70
N GLN A 390 22.01 -15.22 0.94
CA GLN A 390 21.29 -15.53 -0.30
C GLN A 390 19.93 -16.14 0.02
N SER A 391 18.91 -15.72 -0.73
CA SER A 391 17.59 -16.32 -0.60
C SER A 391 17.64 -17.78 -1.10
N ALA A 392 17.05 -18.70 -0.34
CA ALA A 392 16.83 -20.08 -0.77
C ALA A 392 15.70 -20.15 -1.81
N SER A 393 14.73 -19.25 -1.69
CA SER A 393 13.70 -18.99 -2.69
C SER A 393 13.29 -17.52 -2.62
N GLY A 394 13.05 -16.90 -3.77
CA GLY A 394 12.64 -15.51 -3.86
C GLY A 394 11.89 -15.26 -5.16
N TYR A 395 10.77 -14.57 -5.09
CA TYR A 395 10.02 -14.09 -6.26
C TYR A 395 9.43 -12.71 -5.97
N GLN A 396 9.10 -12.00 -7.04
CA GLN A 396 8.31 -10.78 -7.02
C GLN A 396 6.97 -11.00 -7.74
N GLU A 397 5.94 -10.27 -7.33
CA GLU A 397 4.70 -10.14 -8.08
C GLU A 397 4.33 -8.65 -8.23
N ILE A 398 4.18 -8.19 -9.47
CA ILE A 398 3.44 -6.95 -9.74
C ILE A 398 1.94 -7.24 -9.74
N PHE A 399 1.17 -6.47 -8.99
CA PHE A 399 -0.29 -6.59 -8.95
C PHE A 399 -0.95 -5.22 -8.82
N ALA A 400 -2.23 -5.12 -9.17
CA ALA A 400 -3.00 -3.88 -9.19
C ALA A 400 -3.95 -3.77 -7.99
N PRO A 401 -3.61 -2.99 -6.94
CA PRO A 401 -4.58 -2.61 -5.93
C PRO A 401 -5.72 -1.78 -6.54
N ARG A 402 -6.94 -2.32 -6.48
CA ARG A 402 -8.16 -1.69 -6.98
C ARG A 402 -9.26 -1.70 -5.93
N SER A 403 -10.12 -0.69 -5.95
CA SER A 403 -11.31 -0.61 -5.10
C SER A 403 -12.54 -0.29 -5.96
N LEU A 404 -13.65 -0.94 -5.65
CA LEU A 404 -14.91 -0.76 -6.37
C LEU A 404 -15.82 0.26 -5.71
N ILE A 405 -15.39 1.05 -4.71
CA ILE A 405 -16.25 2.05 -4.04
C ILE A 405 -16.83 3.07 -5.02
N ASP A 406 -17.99 3.67 -4.69
CA ASP A 406 -18.71 4.60 -5.57
C ASP A 406 -17.81 5.73 -6.08
N ALA A 407 -16.94 6.26 -5.21
CA ALA A 407 -16.07 7.38 -5.52
C ALA A 407 -14.96 7.04 -6.54
N LEU A 408 -14.68 5.76 -6.78
CA LEU A 408 -13.69 5.25 -7.73
C LEU A 408 -14.31 4.39 -8.84
N TRP A 409 -15.65 4.36 -8.95
CA TRP A 409 -16.33 3.58 -9.96
C TRP A 409 -15.92 4.01 -11.39
N GLY A 410 -15.47 3.06 -12.20
CA GLY A 410 -14.93 3.29 -13.55
C GLY A 410 -13.46 3.73 -13.59
N ILE A 411 -12.84 3.96 -12.43
CA ILE A 411 -11.42 4.31 -12.29
C ILE A 411 -10.66 3.14 -11.67
N TRP A 412 -11.20 2.54 -10.61
CA TRP A 412 -10.72 1.33 -9.92
C TRP A 412 -9.38 1.47 -9.20
N ASP A 413 -8.34 1.97 -9.88
CA ASP A 413 -6.96 1.97 -9.42
C ASP A 413 -6.73 2.90 -8.22
N LEU A 414 -5.92 2.44 -7.27
CA LEU A 414 -5.56 3.21 -6.07
C LEU A 414 -4.31 4.09 -6.26
N SER A 415 -3.55 3.89 -7.31
CA SER A 415 -2.38 4.71 -7.69
C SER A 415 -2.18 4.64 -9.21
N ASP A 416 -1.38 5.53 -9.78
CA ASP A 416 -0.92 5.43 -11.18
C ASP A 416 0.13 4.32 -11.38
N HIS A 417 0.74 3.86 -10.30
CA HIS A 417 1.54 2.65 -10.27
C HIS A 417 0.72 1.44 -9.78
N TYR A 418 1.09 0.26 -10.28
CA TYR A 418 0.82 -1.02 -9.65
C TYR A 418 1.86 -1.32 -8.57
N ALA A 419 1.49 -2.14 -7.60
CA ALA A 419 2.36 -2.45 -6.47
C ALA A 419 3.27 -3.65 -6.79
N ALA A 420 4.49 -3.64 -6.27
CA ALA A 420 5.43 -4.75 -6.36
C ALA A 420 5.58 -5.39 -4.99
N ARG A 421 5.31 -6.69 -4.85
CA ARG A 421 5.61 -7.42 -3.61
C ARG A 421 6.71 -8.44 -3.82
N GLY A 422 7.65 -8.51 -2.88
CA GLY A 422 8.72 -9.49 -2.84
C GLY A 422 8.48 -10.51 -1.71
N VAL A 423 8.66 -11.79 -2.02
CA VAL A 423 8.50 -12.89 -1.07
C VAL A 423 9.79 -13.70 -1.05
N PHE A 424 10.49 -13.68 0.09
CA PHE A 424 11.82 -14.26 0.23
C PHE A 424 11.86 -15.25 1.39
N THR A 425 12.57 -16.37 1.21
CA THR A 425 12.91 -17.31 2.29
C THR A 425 14.41 -17.54 2.32
N TYR A 426 15.00 -17.55 3.50
CA TYR A 426 16.44 -17.67 3.72
C TYR A 426 16.79 -18.93 4.49
N GLY A 427 18.04 -19.38 4.40
CA GLY A 427 18.52 -20.60 5.03
C GLY A 427 18.72 -20.53 6.55
N SER A 428 18.35 -19.42 7.21
CA SER A 428 18.44 -19.28 8.66
C SER A 428 17.36 -20.09 9.41
N GLU A 429 17.56 -20.30 10.72
CA GLU A 429 16.62 -21.04 11.55
C GLU A 429 15.24 -20.34 11.59
N PRO A 430 14.13 -21.07 11.32
CA PRO A 430 12.77 -20.52 11.41
C PRO A 430 12.38 -20.04 12.81
N SER A 431 13.10 -20.48 13.84
CA SER A 431 12.90 -20.10 15.24
C SER A 431 14.27 -19.96 15.92
N PRO A 432 14.98 -18.84 15.73
CA PRO A 432 16.29 -18.66 16.34
C PRO A 432 16.16 -18.70 17.87
N LEU A 433 17.20 -19.23 18.53
CA LEU A 433 17.29 -19.24 19.99
C LEU A 433 17.30 -17.80 20.50
N ARG A 434 16.22 -17.40 21.19
CA ARG A 434 16.11 -16.07 21.79
C ARG A 434 16.43 -16.13 23.29
N PRO A 435 17.07 -15.09 23.85
CA PRO A 435 17.36 -14.98 25.27
C PRO A 435 16.14 -15.23 26.17
N GLU A 436 16.35 -15.87 27.32
CA GLU A 436 15.35 -15.95 28.37
C GLU A 436 15.13 -14.58 29.05
N PHE A 437 14.06 -14.46 29.82
CA PHE A 437 13.77 -13.25 30.60
C PHE A 437 14.99 -12.82 31.45
N PRO A 438 15.34 -11.53 31.53
CA PRO A 438 14.63 -10.34 31.03
C PRO A 438 14.94 -9.95 29.58
N TYR A 439 15.28 -10.92 28.72
CA TYR A 439 15.47 -10.77 27.28
C TYR A 439 16.68 -9.89 26.92
N PHE A 440 17.82 -10.10 27.58
CA PHE A 440 19.03 -9.33 27.32
C PHE A 440 19.46 -9.41 25.86
N GLY A 441 19.74 -8.26 25.23
CA GLY A 441 20.12 -8.14 23.83
C GLY A 441 18.96 -8.17 22.84
N ASP A 442 17.76 -8.56 23.26
CA ASP A 442 16.54 -8.47 22.45
C ASP A 442 15.93 -7.05 22.56
N VAL A 443 15.07 -6.71 21.58
CA VAL A 443 14.21 -5.53 21.69
C VAL A 443 13.11 -5.80 22.70
N VAL A 444 12.89 -4.85 23.59
CA VAL A 444 11.85 -4.89 24.62
C VAL A 444 11.08 -3.58 24.72
N HIS A 445 9.89 -3.66 25.30
CA HIS A 445 9.04 -2.53 25.65
C HIS A 445 8.68 -2.58 27.13
N PHE A 446 8.67 -1.43 27.81
CA PHE A 446 8.24 -1.33 29.20
C PHE A 446 6.81 -0.79 29.26
N ARG A 447 5.85 -1.65 29.57
CA ARG A 447 4.45 -1.26 29.76
C ARG A 447 4.18 -0.95 31.23
N THR A 448 3.61 0.21 31.52
CA THR A 448 3.17 0.59 32.87
C THR A 448 1.95 -0.23 33.31
N ASN A 449 1.62 -0.20 34.60
CA ASN A 449 0.40 -0.82 35.12
C ASN A 449 -0.87 -0.31 34.43
N ASP A 450 -0.92 0.98 34.08
CA ASP A 450 -2.07 1.61 33.41
C ASP A 450 -2.00 1.52 31.87
N GLY A 451 -1.19 0.60 31.34
CA GLY A 451 -1.17 0.27 29.90
C GLY A 451 -0.40 1.24 29.00
N HIS A 452 0.30 2.23 29.55
CA HIS A 452 1.15 3.13 28.76
C HIS A 452 2.54 2.54 28.54
N PHE A 453 3.32 3.10 27.63
CA PHE A 453 4.66 2.62 27.29
C PHE A 453 5.72 3.67 27.61
N MET A 454 6.86 3.18 28.11
CA MET A 454 8.10 3.96 28.18
C MET A 454 8.52 4.38 26.77
N ARG A 455 8.97 5.63 26.62
CA ARG A 455 9.35 6.22 25.34
C ARG A 455 10.62 7.05 25.49
N ALA A 456 11.59 6.82 24.61
CA ALA A 456 12.70 7.72 24.39
C ALA A 456 12.32 8.75 23.31
N MET A 457 12.19 10.01 23.68
CA MET A 457 11.81 11.05 22.72
C MET A 457 12.85 11.16 21.61
N ASN A 458 12.40 11.30 20.36
CA ASN A 458 13.22 11.24 19.15
C ASN A 458 13.96 9.91 18.92
N GLY A 459 13.54 8.82 19.60
CA GLY A 459 14.26 7.55 19.59
C GLY A 459 15.52 7.54 20.47
N GLY A 460 15.81 8.65 21.14
CA GLY A 460 17.00 8.91 21.95
C GLY A 460 17.52 10.34 21.78
N GLY A 461 18.55 10.72 22.53
CA GLY A 461 19.11 12.07 22.56
C GLY A 461 18.24 13.11 23.26
N SER A 462 17.25 12.67 24.06
CA SER A 462 16.32 13.56 24.77
C SER A 462 15.73 12.91 26.02
N PHE A 463 14.70 13.52 26.60
CA PHE A 463 14.04 13.02 27.82
C PHE A 463 13.30 11.69 27.57
N VAL A 464 13.12 10.94 28.66
CA VAL A 464 12.34 9.70 28.67
C VAL A 464 11.02 9.93 29.38
N SER A 465 9.94 9.39 28.83
CA SER A 465 8.60 9.47 29.41
C SER A 465 7.94 8.09 29.49
N ALA A 466 6.81 7.97 30.18
CA ALA A 466 5.98 6.76 30.23
C ALA A 466 4.55 7.07 29.80
N GLY A 467 4.44 7.71 28.63
CA GLY A 467 3.24 8.41 28.19
C GLY A 467 2.65 7.92 26.88
N SER A 468 3.29 6.96 26.20
CA SER A 468 2.80 6.48 24.90
C SER A 468 1.65 5.51 25.07
N SER A 469 0.62 5.63 24.23
CA SER A 469 -0.56 4.75 24.22
C SER A 469 -0.39 3.52 23.33
N GLN A 470 0.73 3.42 22.60
CA GLN A 470 1.02 2.35 21.65
C GLN A 470 2.53 2.06 21.63
N ILE A 471 2.89 0.84 21.23
CA ILE A 471 4.26 0.46 20.93
C ILE A 471 4.64 1.04 19.57
N GLY A 472 5.92 1.40 19.42
CA GLY A 472 6.49 1.74 18.14
C GLY A 472 8.00 1.94 18.24
N THR A 473 8.54 2.63 17.24
CA THR A 473 9.98 2.88 17.11
C THR A 473 10.61 3.55 18.33
N TRP A 474 9.89 4.44 19.03
CA TRP A 474 10.43 5.22 20.16
C TRP A 474 10.20 4.56 21.53
N GLU A 475 9.34 3.56 21.57
CA GLU A 475 9.02 2.73 22.74
C GLU A 475 9.86 1.45 22.80
N SER A 476 10.82 1.32 21.89
CA SER A 476 11.70 0.17 21.75
C SER A 476 13.04 0.43 22.44
N PHE A 477 13.46 -0.53 23.26
CA PHE A 477 14.73 -0.48 23.99
C PHE A 477 15.46 -1.81 23.90
N ILE A 478 16.77 -1.80 24.12
CA ILE A 478 17.57 -3.02 24.33
C ILE A 478 18.04 -3.04 25.77
N LEU A 479 17.78 -4.14 26.46
CA LEU A 479 18.34 -4.38 27.79
C LEU A 479 19.72 -5.03 27.67
N GLN A 480 20.69 -4.45 28.37
CA GLN A 480 22.06 -4.97 28.40
C GLN A 480 22.51 -5.26 29.84
N PRO A 481 23.26 -6.35 30.08
CA PRO A 481 23.88 -6.60 31.37
C PRO A 481 24.97 -5.56 31.66
N ALA A 482 25.06 -5.11 32.91
CA ALA A 482 26.08 -4.20 33.39
C ALA A 482 26.78 -4.75 34.64
N ALA A 483 27.86 -4.07 35.06
CA ALA A 483 28.62 -4.48 36.25
C ALA A 483 27.76 -4.53 37.52
N ASN A 484 28.15 -5.39 38.46
CA ASN A 484 27.48 -5.57 39.77
C ASN A 484 26.01 -6.02 39.68
N GLY A 485 25.64 -6.77 38.64
CA GLY A 485 24.27 -7.29 38.47
C GLY A 485 23.24 -6.21 38.12
N LYS A 486 23.69 -5.01 37.73
CA LYS A 486 22.82 -3.96 37.20
C LYS A 486 22.53 -4.19 35.71
N VAL A 487 21.60 -3.41 35.18
CA VAL A 487 21.26 -3.38 33.75
C VAL A 487 21.41 -1.97 33.17
N ALA A 488 21.72 -1.90 31.89
CA ALA A 488 21.65 -0.69 31.09
C ALA A 488 20.45 -0.79 30.13
N ILE A 489 19.78 0.34 29.88
CA ILE A 489 18.64 0.44 28.96
C ILE A 489 19.09 1.30 27.78
N GLN A 490 19.28 0.69 26.62
CA GLN A 490 19.71 1.38 25.42
C GLN A 490 18.47 1.79 24.60
N ALA A 491 18.41 3.07 24.22
CA ALA A 491 17.44 3.57 23.26
C ALA A 491 17.88 3.24 21.83
N ARG A 492 16.97 3.41 20.86
CA ARG A 492 17.19 3.06 19.46
C ARG A 492 18.42 3.74 18.83
N ASP A 493 18.67 4.99 19.17
CA ASP A 493 19.79 5.76 18.62
C ASP A 493 21.17 5.35 19.20
N GLY A 494 21.19 4.33 20.06
CA GLY A 494 22.39 3.79 20.68
C GLY A 494 22.73 4.41 22.04
N HIS A 495 22.09 5.50 22.46
CA HIS A 495 22.33 6.10 23.77
C HIS A 495 21.64 5.31 24.90
N TYR A 496 22.22 5.39 26.09
CA TYR A 496 21.67 4.78 27.29
C TYR A 496 20.79 5.76 28.08
N VAL A 497 19.71 5.23 28.65
CA VAL A 497 18.88 5.95 29.62
C VAL A 497 19.71 6.19 30.88
N ARG A 498 19.84 7.46 31.25
CA ARG A 498 20.57 7.92 32.44
C ARG A 498 19.74 8.82 33.32
N LEU A 499 20.10 8.83 34.60
CA LEU A 499 19.68 9.84 35.54
C LEU A 499 20.33 11.18 35.21
N ASP A 500 19.50 12.16 34.86
CA ASP A 500 19.93 13.51 34.49
C ASP A 500 20.01 14.43 35.71
N SER A 501 19.01 14.35 36.60
CA SER A 501 19.02 15.06 37.89
C SER A 501 18.82 14.07 39.04
N TYR A 502 19.82 13.97 39.92
CA TYR A 502 19.72 13.13 41.13
C TYR A 502 18.65 13.66 42.10
N LEU A 503 18.51 14.99 42.19
CA LEU A 503 17.56 15.66 43.08
C LEU A 503 16.12 15.50 42.58
N LEU A 504 15.89 15.85 41.31
CA LEU A 504 14.54 15.83 40.71
C LEU A 504 14.13 14.45 40.21
N GLY A 505 15.09 13.54 40.00
CA GLY A 505 14.83 12.20 39.47
C GLY A 505 14.54 12.18 37.96
N THR A 506 14.96 13.19 37.19
CA THR A 506 14.70 13.26 35.75
C THR A 506 15.59 12.30 34.98
N LEU A 507 15.07 11.74 33.89
CA LEU A 507 15.75 10.76 33.03
C LEU A 507 15.89 11.25 31.60
N LYS A 508 17.02 10.91 30.97
CA LYS A 508 17.30 11.19 29.56
C LYS A 508 18.00 10.02 28.89
N ALA A 509 17.72 9.77 27.62
CA ALA A 509 18.42 8.79 26.80
C ALA A 509 19.58 9.46 26.04
N GLU A 510 20.60 9.91 26.77
CA GLU A 510 21.72 10.71 26.22
C GLU A 510 23.11 10.17 26.60
N ALA A 511 23.20 9.09 27.40
CA ALA A 511 24.52 8.57 27.77
C ALA A 511 25.16 7.83 26.59
N HIS A 512 26.38 8.20 26.23
CA HIS A 512 27.17 7.48 25.21
C HIS A 512 27.82 6.19 25.75
N GLU A 513 27.96 6.07 27.07
CA GLU A 513 28.61 4.94 27.73
C GLU A 513 27.83 4.49 28.97
N ILE A 514 27.99 3.20 29.31
CA ILE A 514 27.42 2.62 30.53
C ILE A 514 28.19 3.15 31.75
N SER A 515 27.54 4.01 32.53
CA SER A 515 28.07 4.64 33.74
C SER A 515 27.13 4.43 34.93
N ALA A 516 27.53 4.83 36.13
CA ALA A 516 26.71 4.67 37.34
C ALA A 516 25.31 5.28 37.17
N SER A 517 25.20 6.48 36.60
CA SER A 517 23.92 7.14 36.34
C SER A 517 23.13 6.51 35.20
N ALA A 518 23.76 5.71 34.34
CA ALA A 518 23.15 5.01 33.20
C ALA A 518 22.89 3.51 33.47
N THR A 519 22.88 3.11 34.74
CA THR A 519 22.59 1.72 35.15
C THR A 519 21.51 1.68 36.22
N PHE A 520 20.74 0.59 36.21
CA PHE A 520 19.61 0.36 37.10
C PHE A 520 19.74 -1.00 37.80
N GLU A 521 19.37 -1.08 39.07
CA GLU A 521 19.08 -2.37 39.71
C GLU A 521 17.74 -2.87 39.17
N LEU A 522 17.72 -4.07 38.57
CA LEU A 522 16.51 -4.70 38.06
C LEU A 522 15.98 -5.67 39.12
N VAL A 523 14.79 -5.36 39.65
CA VAL A 523 14.11 -6.17 40.65
C VAL A 523 12.99 -6.94 39.96
N GLU A 524 13.13 -8.26 39.87
CA GLU A 524 12.08 -9.12 39.29
C GLU A 524 10.92 -9.28 40.27
N LEU A 525 9.70 -9.05 39.78
CA LEU A 525 8.46 -9.13 40.55
C LEU A 525 7.60 -10.35 40.16
N GLY A 526 8.07 -11.15 39.20
CA GLY A 526 7.36 -12.29 38.63
C GLY A 526 6.46 -11.92 37.44
N ASN A 527 6.05 -12.92 36.65
CA ASN A 527 5.16 -12.78 35.49
C ASN A 527 5.61 -11.72 34.45
N GLY A 528 6.92 -11.57 34.26
CA GLY A 528 7.49 -10.58 33.34
C GLY A 528 7.51 -9.14 33.86
N SER A 529 7.08 -8.91 35.10
CA SER A 529 7.09 -7.59 35.75
C SER A 529 8.40 -7.30 36.48
N VAL A 530 8.85 -6.05 36.40
CA VAL A 530 10.06 -5.56 37.05
C VAL A 530 9.83 -4.22 37.75
N ALA A 531 10.70 -3.90 38.69
CA ALA A 531 10.97 -2.53 39.14
C ALA A 531 12.43 -2.17 38.84
N LEU A 532 12.67 -0.92 38.46
CA LEU A 532 14.00 -0.41 38.11
C LEU A 532 14.43 0.62 39.15
N LYS A 533 15.57 0.42 39.81
CA LYS A 533 16.10 1.38 40.79
C LYS A 533 17.30 2.13 40.22
N ALA A 534 17.21 3.44 40.18
CA ALA A 534 18.26 4.32 39.67
C ALA A 534 19.36 4.56 40.72
N ASP A 535 20.45 5.19 40.27
CA ASP A 535 21.64 5.46 41.08
C ASP A 535 21.41 6.39 42.28
N ASN A 536 20.35 7.21 42.27
CA ASN A 536 19.93 8.00 43.43
C ASN A 536 19.21 7.16 44.52
N GLY A 537 19.18 5.84 44.37
CA GLY A 537 18.56 4.90 45.31
C GLY A 537 17.03 4.85 45.24
N LYS A 538 16.40 5.50 44.25
CA LYS A 538 14.94 5.54 44.07
C LYS A 538 14.51 4.68 42.88
N TYR A 539 13.30 4.13 42.98
CA TYR A 539 12.65 3.41 41.90
C TYR A 539 12.10 4.37 40.85
N LEU A 540 12.20 3.95 39.59
CA LEU A 540 11.50 4.57 38.48
C LEU A 540 9.99 4.50 38.70
N ARG A 541 9.30 5.58 38.36
CA ARG A 541 7.87 5.76 38.52
C ARG A 541 7.29 6.32 37.25
N ALA A 542 6.27 5.66 36.72
CA ALA A 542 5.34 6.26 35.76
C ALA A 542 4.53 7.34 36.48
N ASP A 543 4.79 8.61 36.17
CA ASP A 543 4.12 9.73 36.82
C ASP A 543 2.65 9.74 36.43
N PHE A 544 1.77 9.84 37.43
CA PHE A 544 0.31 9.70 37.28
C PHE A 544 -0.15 8.34 36.72
N GLY A 545 0.62 7.26 36.96
CA GLY A 545 0.31 5.89 36.51
C GLY A 545 0.69 5.60 35.04
N GLY A 546 0.97 6.66 34.30
CA GLY A 546 1.25 6.66 32.87
C GLY A 546 0.65 7.91 32.24
N GLY A 547 0.89 8.12 30.95
CA GLY A 547 0.30 9.24 30.19
C GLY A 547 1.02 10.59 30.35
N ALA A 548 2.03 10.66 31.23
CA ALA A 548 2.84 11.85 31.44
C ALA A 548 4.35 11.50 31.48
N GLY A 549 5.02 11.78 32.60
CA GLY A 549 6.46 11.63 32.77
C GLY A 549 6.90 10.25 33.26
N LEU A 550 8.22 10.04 33.24
CA LEU A 550 8.89 8.97 33.94
C LEU A 550 9.94 9.60 34.86
N SER A 551 9.95 9.25 36.14
CA SER A 551 10.90 9.82 37.11
C SER A 551 11.46 8.78 38.08
N ALA A 552 12.73 8.92 38.46
CA ALA A 552 13.37 8.18 39.54
C ALA A 552 13.02 8.81 40.90
N GLY A 553 11.75 8.73 41.28
CA GLY A 553 11.17 9.49 42.40
C GLY A 553 10.77 8.69 43.64
N SER A 554 10.67 7.36 43.55
CA SER A 554 9.94 6.55 44.56
C SER A 554 10.85 5.78 45.51
N LYS A 555 10.49 5.73 46.79
CA LYS A 555 11.26 4.99 47.82
C LYS A 555 10.91 3.50 47.92
N SER A 556 9.75 3.12 47.40
CA SER A 556 9.22 1.75 47.45
C SER A 556 8.57 1.39 46.12
N VAL A 557 8.44 0.09 45.87
CA VAL A 557 7.73 -0.46 44.72
C VAL A 557 6.22 -0.49 45.01
N GLY A 558 5.44 -0.12 44.01
CA GLY A 558 3.99 -0.20 43.94
C GLY A 558 3.56 -0.20 42.48
N ASP A 559 2.26 -0.01 42.20
CA ASP A 559 1.71 -0.13 40.84
C ASP A 559 2.42 0.80 39.84
N ASN A 560 2.64 2.06 40.22
CA ASN A 560 3.28 3.05 39.35
C ASN A 560 4.80 2.85 39.18
N GLN A 561 5.42 1.93 39.92
CA GLN A 561 6.84 1.56 39.81
C GLN A 561 7.04 0.21 39.11
N THR A 562 5.94 -0.45 38.78
CA THR A 562 5.92 -1.77 38.16
C THR A 562 5.81 -1.62 36.64
N PHE A 563 6.71 -2.27 35.91
CA PHE A 563 6.71 -2.30 34.46
C PHE A 563 6.69 -3.75 33.98
N VAL A 564 5.79 -4.09 33.06
CA VAL A 564 5.82 -5.36 32.35
C VAL A 564 6.77 -5.24 31.17
N ILE A 565 7.79 -6.10 31.10
CA ILE A 565 8.68 -6.17 29.94
C ILE A 565 8.01 -7.04 28.89
N LEU A 566 7.73 -6.44 27.74
CA LEU A 566 7.19 -7.12 26.57
C LEU A 566 8.30 -7.32 25.54
N ARG A 567 8.26 -8.45 24.84
CA ARG A 567 9.13 -8.75 23.71
C ARG A 567 8.25 -8.98 22.47
N PRO A 568 8.54 -8.30 21.34
CA PRO A 568 7.80 -8.46 20.09
C PRO A 568 8.11 -9.78 19.36
#